data_AF-A0A4S4FK42-F1
#
_entry.id   AF-A0A4S4FK42-F1
#
_cell.length_a   1.000
_cell.length_b   1.000
_cell.length_c   1.000
_cell.angle_alpha   90.00
_cell.angle_beta   90.00
_cell.angle_gamma   90.00
#
_symmetry.space_group_name_H-M   'P 1'
#
loop_
_entity.id
_entity.type
_entity.pdbx_description
1 polymer ?
#
loop_
_entity_poly.entity_id
_entity_poly.type
_entity_poly.pdbx_seq_one_letter_code
_entity_poly.pdbx_strand_id
1 'polypeptide(L)'
;MIDQERMSPDIDIAFSHWLSLLPSWRLSSVAPRRSSCVRCPSYLAALGLDGMMHEPVHSLFCAVHAIVEDRFAEESAPADFEDDWRVPVRSAYSDDTQFETMPVLAAHAPRGDLQDELALSRRRAMLFDCAVAELALRRGTMLEAVLAFVEPTVQRMADQLIAEICEQ
;
A
#
# COMPACT_ATOMS: atom_id res chain seq x y z
N MET A 1 18.60 -0.18 -14.52
CA MET A 1 18.98 -0.62 -13.16
C MET A 1 19.05 0.52 -12.15
N ILE A 2 18.85 1.79 -12.54
CA ILE A 2 18.95 2.97 -11.65
C ILE A 2 17.71 3.14 -10.74
N ASP A 3 16.56 2.61 -11.13
CA ASP A 3 15.29 2.91 -10.45
C ASP A 3 15.10 2.13 -9.13
N GLN A 4 15.62 0.90 -9.05
CA GLN A 4 15.47 0.04 -7.88
C GLN A 4 16.26 0.57 -6.67
N GLU A 5 17.48 1.05 -6.88
CA GLU A 5 18.35 1.55 -5.81
C GLU A 5 17.79 2.81 -5.13
N ARG A 6 16.96 3.60 -5.84
CA ARG A 6 16.39 4.84 -5.32
C ARG A 6 15.13 4.64 -4.48
N MET A 7 14.35 3.58 -4.74
CA MET A 7 13.10 3.30 -4.01
C MET A 7 13.33 2.50 -2.73
N SER A 8 14.42 1.73 -2.63
CA SER A 8 14.69 0.86 -1.47
C SER A 8 14.62 1.59 -0.13
N PRO A 9 15.22 2.78 0.07
CA PRO A 9 15.19 3.45 1.37
C PRO A 9 13.79 3.82 1.83
N ASP A 10 12.93 4.31 0.91
CA ASP A 10 11.55 4.70 1.24
C ASP A 10 10.70 3.47 1.60
N ILE A 11 10.90 2.36 0.87
CA ILE A 11 10.24 1.09 1.17
C ILE A 11 10.70 0.53 2.52
N ASP A 12 11.99 0.64 2.85
CA ASP A 12 12.53 0.22 4.15
C ASP A 12 11.93 0.99 5.31
N ILE A 13 11.74 2.30 5.15
CA ILE A 13 11.08 3.16 6.13
C ILE A 13 9.62 2.74 6.29
N ALA A 14 8.88 2.58 5.18
CA ALA A 14 7.49 2.14 5.21
C ALA A 14 7.33 0.77 5.85
N PHE A 15 8.24 -0.16 5.55
CA PHE A 15 8.26 -1.51 6.11
C PHE A 15 8.57 -1.50 7.63
N SER A 16 9.57 -0.75 8.05
CA SER A 16 9.94 -0.62 9.46
C SER A 16 8.82 0.02 10.28
N HIS A 17 8.17 1.03 9.72
CA HIS A 17 7.00 1.66 10.32
C HIS A 17 5.82 0.68 10.41
N TRP A 18 5.55 -0.08 9.36
CA TRP A 18 4.53 -1.13 9.40
C TRP A 18 4.78 -2.16 10.51
N LEU A 19 6.02 -2.64 10.65
CA LEU A 19 6.40 -3.59 11.71
C LEU A 19 6.13 -3.03 13.10
N SER A 20 6.38 -1.74 13.34
CA SER A 20 6.16 -1.14 14.66
C SER A 20 4.67 -1.00 15.02
N LEU A 21 3.77 -1.02 14.03
CA LEU A 21 2.33 -0.95 14.22
C LEU A 21 1.67 -2.31 14.49
N LEU A 22 2.30 -3.42 14.10
CA LEU A 22 1.69 -4.76 14.24
C LEU A 22 1.37 -5.16 15.69
N PRO A 23 2.22 -4.90 16.71
CA PRO A 23 1.90 -5.26 18.08
C PRO A 23 0.64 -4.57 18.65
N SER A 24 0.33 -3.37 18.15
CA SER A 24 -0.85 -2.60 18.53
C SER A 24 -2.06 -2.89 17.63
N TRP A 25 -1.95 -3.77 16.63
CA TRP A 25 -3.06 -4.13 15.76
C TRP A 25 -4.21 -4.75 16.54
N ARG A 26 -5.44 -4.34 16.22
CA ARG A 26 -6.69 -4.83 16.83
C ARG A 26 -7.72 -5.04 15.75
N LEU A 27 -8.56 -6.06 15.89
CA LEU A 27 -9.63 -6.29 14.93
C LEU A 27 -10.73 -5.21 15.01
N SER A 28 -10.84 -4.51 16.15
CA SER A 28 -11.75 -3.37 16.32
C SER A 28 -11.34 -2.14 15.50
N SER A 29 -10.09 -2.04 15.04
CA SER A 29 -9.69 -0.99 14.09
C SER A 29 -10.10 -1.32 12.65
N VAL A 30 -10.65 -2.52 12.41
CA VAL A 30 -11.26 -2.88 11.14
C VAL A 30 -12.64 -2.25 11.08
N ALA A 31 -12.71 -1.01 10.59
CA ALA A 31 -13.98 -0.40 10.24
C ALA A 31 -14.69 -1.28 9.19
N PRO A 32 -16.01 -1.52 9.30
CA PRO A 32 -16.76 -2.23 8.27
C PRO A 32 -16.64 -1.45 6.96
N ARG A 33 -15.79 -1.94 6.05
CA ARG A 33 -15.53 -1.28 4.78
C ARG A 33 -16.76 -1.42 3.89
N ARG A 34 -17.25 -0.30 3.37
CA ARG A 34 -18.31 -0.27 2.35
C ARG A 34 -17.80 -0.68 0.97
N SER A 35 -16.48 -0.74 0.75
CA SER A 35 -15.85 -1.11 -0.51
C SER A 35 -14.56 -1.92 -0.30
N SER A 36 -14.33 -2.91 -1.18
CA SER A 36 -13.09 -3.68 -1.23
C SER A 36 -11.93 -2.79 -1.67
N CYS A 37 -10.76 -2.88 -1.02
CA CYS A 37 -9.56 -2.19 -1.51
C CYS A 37 -9.15 -2.76 -2.87
N VAL A 38 -8.94 -1.88 -3.85
CA VAL A 38 -8.54 -2.26 -5.22
C VAL A 38 -7.04 -2.55 -5.33
N ARG A 39 -6.22 -2.01 -4.42
CA ARG A 39 -4.75 -2.07 -4.49
C ARG A 39 -4.17 -3.34 -3.90
N CYS A 40 -4.63 -3.72 -2.72
CA CYS A 40 -4.05 -4.84 -1.97
C CYS A 40 -4.13 -6.19 -2.69
N PRO A 41 -5.20 -6.54 -3.45
CA PRO A 41 -5.21 -7.80 -4.21
C PRO A 41 -4.02 -7.94 -5.16
N SER A 42 -3.57 -6.85 -5.79
CA SER A 42 -2.44 -6.88 -6.73
C SER A 42 -1.12 -7.18 -6.01
N TYR A 43 -0.88 -6.56 -4.84
CA TYR A 43 0.30 -6.85 -4.02
C TYR A 43 0.26 -8.26 -3.42
N LEU A 44 -0.88 -8.69 -2.90
CA LEU A 44 -1.04 -10.03 -2.31
C LEU A 44 -0.73 -11.11 -3.34
N ALA A 45 -1.30 -11.00 -4.55
CA ALA A 45 -1.05 -11.93 -5.63
C ALA A 45 0.43 -11.89 -6.07
N ALA A 46 1.01 -10.71 -6.24
CA ALA A 46 2.39 -10.55 -6.70
C ALA A 46 3.43 -11.07 -5.67
N LEU A 47 3.12 -11.00 -4.38
CA LEU A 47 3.99 -11.47 -3.30
C LEU A 47 3.72 -12.93 -2.90
N GLY A 48 2.73 -13.59 -3.49
CA GLY A 48 2.32 -14.94 -3.10
C GLY A 48 1.94 -15.00 -1.61
N LEU A 49 1.15 -14.02 -1.16
CA LEU A 49 0.61 -13.89 0.20
C LEU A 49 -0.88 -14.23 0.22
N ASP A 50 -1.31 -15.12 -0.67
CA ASP A 50 -2.69 -15.61 -0.74
C ASP A 50 -3.12 -16.19 0.61
N GLY A 51 -4.28 -15.74 1.10
CA GLY A 51 -4.82 -16.14 2.41
C GLY A 51 -4.36 -15.28 3.59
N MET A 52 -3.43 -14.33 3.39
CA MET A 52 -3.12 -13.34 4.42
C MET A 52 -4.31 -12.40 4.64
N MET A 53 -4.58 -12.06 5.90
CA MET A 53 -5.61 -11.08 6.21
C MET A 53 -5.24 -9.72 5.59
N HIS A 54 -6.20 -9.14 4.87
CA HIS A 54 -6.04 -7.87 4.16
C HIS A 54 -5.66 -6.72 5.09
N GLU A 55 -6.37 -6.58 6.22
CA GLU A 55 -6.24 -5.42 7.10
C GLU A 55 -4.85 -5.19 7.70
N PRO A 56 -4.15 -6.19 8.26
CA PRO A 56 -2.79 -6.01 8.76
C PRO A 56 -1.79 -5.50 7.73
N VAL A 57 -1.93 -5.88 6.45
CA VAL A 57 -1.00 -5.49 5.38
C VAL A 57 -1.45 -4.28 4.58
N HIS A 58 -2.71 -3.85 4.77
CA HIS A 58 -3.29 -2.75 4.01
C HIS A 58 -2.48 -1.45 4.17
N SER A 59 -2.06 -1.11 5.39
CA SER A 59 -1.30 0.11 5.65
C SER A 59 0.06 0.10 4.93
N LEU A 60 0.75 -1.06 4.93
CA LEU A 60 2.00 -1.22 4.19
C LEU A 60 1.79 -1.04 2.68
N PHE A 61 0.83 -1.73 2.09
CA PHE A 61 0.59 -1.63 0.64
C PHE A 61 0.10 -0.26 0.22
N CYS A 62 -0.66 0.44 1.05
CA CYS A 62 -1.03 1.83 0.80
C CYS A 62 0.19 2.77 0.85
N ALA A 63 1.09 2.60 1.83
CA ALA A 63 2.32 3.39 1.92
C ALA A 63 3.25 3.14 0.72
N VAL A 64 3.47 1.88 0.35
CA VAL A 64 4.30 1.51 -0.80
C VAL A 64 3.68 2.00 -2.11
N HIS A 65 2.35 1.91 -2.26
CA HIS A 65 1.69 2.47 -3.43
C HIS A 65 1.84 3.99 -3.50
N ALA A 66 1.76 4.72 -2.38
CA ALA A 66 2.01 6.16 -2.38
C ALA A 66 3.43 6.49 -2.86
N ILE A 67 4.44 5.73 -2.41
CA ILE A 67 5.83 5.86 -2.89
C ILE A 67 5.91 5.64 -4.42
N VAL A 68 5.23 4.63 -4.94
CA VAL A 68 5.17 4.37 -6.40
C VAL A 68 4.54 5.54 -7.16
N GLU A 69 3.44 6.11 -6.65
CA GLU A 69 2.77 7.24 -7.29
C GLU A 69 3.62 8.53 -7.24
N ASP A 70 4.26 8.80 -6.10
CA ASP A 70 5.13 9.97 -5.94
C ASP A 70 6.32 9.88 -6.91
N ARG A 71 6.96 8.71 -7.03
CA ARG A 71 8.04 8.48 -7.99
C ARG A 71 7.56 8.59 -9.43
N PHE A 72 6.40 8.02 -9.74
CA PHE A 72 5.81 8.14 -11.06
C PHE A 72 5.54 9.61 -11.43
N ALA A 73 5.03 10.41 -10.49
CA ALA A 73 4.79 11.84 -10.69
C ALA A 73 6.10 12.63 -10.88
N GLU A 74 7.14 12.34 -10.08
CA GLU A 74 8.47 12.96 -10.23
C GLU A 74 9.10 12.71 -11.61
N GLU A 75 8.96 11.49 -12.13
CA GLU A 75 9.57 11.08 -13.41
C GLU A 75 8.75 11.47 -14.64
N SER A 76 7.43 11.57 -14.48
CA SER A 76 6.52 11.96 -15.57
C SER A 76 6.35 13.48 -15.68
N ALA A 77 6.99 14.23 -14.78
CA ALA A 77 7.01 15.69 -14.79
C ALA A 77 7.63 16.22 -16.10
N PRO A 78 6.91 17.06 -16.88
CA PRO A 78 7.52 17.70 -18.03
C PRO A 78 8.68 18.60 -17.57
N ALA A 79 9.84 18.49 -18.24
CA ALA A 79 11.08 19.16 -17.86
C ALA A 79 10.99 20.70 -17.84
N ASP A 80 10.00 21.27 -18.53
CA ASP A 80 9.85 22.72 -18.75
C ASP A 80 8.75 23.38 -17.89
N PHE A 81 8.09 22.64 -16.99
CA PHE A 81 7.07 23.21 -16.11
C PHE A 81 7.66 23.64 -14.77
N GLU A 82 7.70 24.95 -14.53
CA GLU A 82 8.02 25.56 -13.23
C GLU A 82 7.14 24.95 -12.11
N ASP A 83 7.68 24.97 -10.89
CA ASP A 83 7.33 24.27 -9.63
C ASP A 83 5.84 24.33 -9.16
N ASP A 84 4.93 24.94 -9.94
CA ASP A 84 3.56 25.32 -9.55
C ASP A 84 2.53 24.18 -9.67
N TRP A 85 2.87 23.06 -10.32
CA TRP A 85 1.94 21.92 -10.49
C TRP A 85 2.03 20.87 -9.38
N ARG A 86 3.06 20.92 -8.52
CA ARG A 86 3.22 19.99 -7.39
C ARG A 86 2.17 20.28 -6.32
N VAL A 87 1.02 19.63 -6.39
CA VAL A 87 0.13 19.54 -5.21
C VAL A 87 0.83 18.64 -4.20
N PRO A 88 1.26 19.15 -3.03
CA PRO A 88 1.90 18.30 -2.04
C PRO A 88 0.91 17.22 -1.61
N VAL A 89 1.22 15.96 -1.92
CA VAL A 89 0.57 14.81 -1.29
C VAL A 89 1.01 14.84 0.16
N ARG A 90 0.24 15.53 1.01
CA ARG A 90 0.44 15.46 2.45
C ARG A 90 0.29 14.00 2.84
N SER A 91 1.39 13.42 3.29
CA SER A 91 1.46 12.09 3.89
C SER A 91 0.33 11.90 4.89
N ALA A 92 -0.58 10.97 4.57
CA ALA A 92 -1.79 10.68 5.33
C ALA A 92 -1.50 9.81 6.58
N TYR A 93 -0.45 10.13 7.33
CA TYR A 93 -0.23 9.60 8.69
C TYR A 93 -1.08 10.34 9.73
N SER A 94 -2.33 10.71 9.39
CA SER A 94 -3.30 11.18 10.37
C SER A 94 -4.39 10.14 10.55
N ASP A 95 -4.62 9.82 11.82
CA ASP A 95 -5.39 8.74 12.41
C ASP A 95 -6.92 8.86 12.20
N ASP A 96 -7.38 9.41 11.08
CA ASP A 96 -8.82 9.59 10.83
C ASP A 96 -9.24 9.22 9.41
N THR A 97 -10.16 8.27 9.38
CA THR A 97 -10.95 7.80 8.26
C THR A 97 -11.52 8.93 7.39
N GLN A 98 -10.93 9.15 6.22
CA GLN A 98 -11.60 9.36 4.92
C GLN A 98 -10.54 9.42 3.81
N PHE A 99 -10.27 8.29 3.18
CA PHE A 99 -9.50 8.22 1.94
C PHE A 99 -10.38 8.66 0.76
N GLU A 100 -10.64 9.95 0.67
CA GLU A 100 -11.07 10.60 -0.57
C GLU A 100 -10.07 11.69 -0.94
N THR A 101 -8.87 11.25 -1.31
CA THR A 101 -8.01 12.03 -2.19
C THR A 101 -7.68 11.16 -3.38
N MET A 102 -8.64 11.05 -4.30
CA MET A 102 -8.28 10.87 -5.69
C MET A 102 -7.51 12.11 -6.13
N PRO A 103 -6.30 12.00 -6.70
CA PRO A 103 -5.72 13.14 -7.37
C PRO A 103 -6.66 13.52 -8.51
N VAL A 104 -7.13 14.77 -8.51
CA VAL A 104 -7.81 15.39 -9.65
C VAL A 104 -6.75 15.59 -10.74
N LEU A 105 -6.30 14.49 -11.35
CA LEU A 105 -5.50 14.49 -12.58
C LEU A 105 -6.39 14.64 -13.83
N ALA A 106 -7.69 14.87 -13.66
CA ALA A 106 -8.67 14.71 -14.74
C ALA A 106 -8.96 15.99 -15.55
N ALA A 107 -8.41 17.16 -15.24
CA ALA A 107 -8.89 18.38 -15.88
C ALA A 107 -8.16 18.75 -17.20
N HIS A 108 -6.84 18.65 -17.30
CA HIS A 108 -6.08 19.29 -18.39
C HIS A 108 -4.95 18.44 -18.99
N ALA A 109 -5.14 17.13 -19.11
CA ALA A 109 -4.29 16.38 -20.03
C ALA A 109 -4.73 16.72 -21.48
N PRO A 110 -3.89 17.32 -22.34
CA PRO A 110 -4.14 17.26 -23.78
C PRO A 110 -4.35 15.79 -24.15
N ARG A 111 -5.20 15.48 -25.14
CA ARG A 111 -5.29 14.12 -25.70
C ARG A 111 -3.88 13.72 -26.14
N GLY A 112 -3.15 13.03 -25.27
CA GLY A 112 -1.84 12.51 -25.57
C GLY A 112 -1.98 11.53 -26.72
N ASP A 113 -0.90 11.34 -27.49
CA ASP A 113 -0.86 10.21 -28.40
C ASP A 113 -1.08 8.94 -27.55
N LEU A 114 -1.84 7.96 -28.06
CA LEU A 114 -2.01 6.66 -27.41
C LEU A 114 -0.65 6.04 -27.05
N GLN A 115 0.39 6.35 -27.81
CA GLN A 115 1.76 5.96 -27.53
C GLN A 115 2.30 6.52 -26.21
N ASP A 116 1.98 7.78 -25.88
CA ASP A 116 2.40 8.44 -24.65
C ASP A 116 1.68 7.83 -23.43
N GLU A 117 0.37 7.59 -23.55
CA GLU A 117 -0.41 6.92 -22.50
C GLU A 117 0.11 5.51 -22.21
N LEU A 118 0.46 4.75 -23.26
CA LEU A 118 1.06 3.43 -23.13
C LEU A 118 2.45 3.48 -22.49
N ALA A 119 3.26 4.49 -22.82
CA ALA A 119 4.58 4.68 -22.21
C ALA A 119 4.47 4.97 -20.72
N LEU A 120 3.57 5.88 -20.32
CA LEU A 120 3.28 6.20 -18.93
C LEU A 120 2.75 4.98 -18.15
N SER A 121 1.81 4.23 -18.75
CA SER A 121 1.27 3.00 -18.14
C SER A 121 2.37 1.95 -17.91
N ARG A 122 3.25 1.73 -18.89
CA ARG A 122 4.40 0.83 -18.74
C ARG A 122 5.35 1.31 -17.66
N ARG A 123 5.62 2.61 -17.59
CA ARG A 123 6.52 3.17 -16.57
C ARG A 123 5.98 2.94 -15.16
N ARG A 124 4.69 3.20 -14.95
CA ARG A 124 4.01 2.94 -13.67
C ARG A 124 4.04 1.45 -13.30
N ALA A 125 3.83 0.56 -14.27
CA ALA A 125 3.93 -0.89 -14.06
C ALA A 125 5.35 -1.31 -13.65
N MET A 126 6.39 -0.75 -14.29
CA MET A 126 7.78 -1.02 -13.90
C MET A 126 8.09 -0.58 -12.48
N LEU A 127 7.62 0.60 -12.05
CA LEU A 127 7.80 1.06 -10.66
C LEU A 127 7.07 0.15 -9.66
N PHE A 128 5.88 -0.33 -10.01
CA PHE A 128 5.16 -1.32 -9.22
C PHE A 128 5.95 -2.64 -9.12
N ASP A 129 6.47 -3.17 -10.23
CA ASP A 129 7.26 -4.40 -10.23
C ASP A 129 8.55 -4.26 -9.40
N CYS A 130 9.20 -3.09 -9.44
CA CYS A 130 10.33 -2.78 -8.58
C CYS A 130 9.93 -2.78 -7.10
N ALA A 131 8.81 -2.14 -6.73
CA ALA A 131 8.32 -2.13 -5.36
C ALA A 131 7.96 -3.54 -4.86
N VAL A 132 7.33 -4.36 -5.71
CA VAL A 132 7.04 -5.77 -5.43
C VAL A 132 8.33 -6.56 -5.21
N ALA A 133 9.33 -6.40 -6.08
CA ALA A 133 10.61 -7.10 -5.95
C ALA A 133 11.29 -6.78 -4.61
N GLU A 134 11.26 -5.51 -4.18
CA GLU A 134 11.77 -5.11 -2.88
C GLU A 134 10.97 -5.73 -1.72
N LEU A 135 9.64 -5.67 -1.76
CA LEU A 135 8.81 -6.31 -0.74
C LEU A 135 9.00 -7.84 -0.70
N ALA A 136 9.26 -8.48 -1.84
CA ALA A 136 9.48 -9.91 -1.92
C ALA A 136 10.71 -10.36 -1.11
N LEU A 137 11.76 -9.53 -1.05
CA LEU A 137 12.93 -9.78 -0.20
C LEU A 137 12.57 -9.84 1.30
N ARG A 138 11.48 -9.19 1.70
CA ARG A 138 11.00 -9.05 3.07
C ARG A 138 9.81 -9.97 3.38
N ARG A 139 9.41 -10.81 2.41
CA ARG A 139 8.23 -11.70 2.49
C ARG A 139 8.27 -12.63 3.71
N GLY A 140 9.43 -13.21 4.03
CA GLY A 140 9.59 -14.08 5.20
C GLY A 140 9.27 -13.34 6.49
N THR A 141 9.87 -12.17 6.69
CA THR A 141 9.61 -11.30 7.84
C THR A 141 8.17 -10.83 7.90
N MET A 142 7.52 -10.57 6.75
CA MET A 142 6.10 -10.22 6.74
C MET A 142 5.23 -11.34 7.31
N LEU A 143 5.45 -12.58 6.84
CA LEU A 143 4.73 -13.75 7.31
C LEU A 143 4.97 -13.98 8.80
N GLU A 144 6.22 -13.98 9.22
CA GLU A 144 6.60 -14.15 10.63
C GLU A 144 5.96 -13.10 11.53
N ALA A 145 5.97 -11.83 11.13
CA ALA A 145 5.39 -10.75 11.93
C ALA A 145 3.85 -10.87 12.03
N VAL A 146 3.18 -11.22 10.94
CA VAL A 146 1.72 -11.45 10.96
C VAL A 146 1.37 -12.63 11.86
N LEU A 147 2.07 -13.76 11.73
CA LEU A 147 1.86 -14.93 12.60
C LEU A 147 2.16 -14.59 14.07
N ALA A 148 3.19 -13.80 14.35
CA ALA A 148 3.56 -13.45 15.73
C ALA A 148 2.57 -12.49 16.41
N PHE A 149 2.06 -11.49 15.70
CA PHE A 149 1.31 -10.39 16.32
C PHE A 149 -0.20 -10.44 16.05
N VAL A 150 -0.59 -10.93 14.88
CA VAL A 150 -1.97 -10.87 14.40
C VAL A 150 -2.72 -12.15 14.73
N GLU A 151 -2.13 -13.31 14.42
CA GLU A 151 -2.80 -14.61 14.61
C GLU A 151 -3.23 -14.88 16.07
N PRO A 152 -2.42 -14.60 17.12
CA PRO A 152 -2.87 -14.81 18.49
C PRO A 152 -4.04 -13.92 18.89
N THR A 153 -4.15 -12.74 18.27
CA THR A 153 -5.27 -11.82 18.49
C THR A 153 -6.54 -12.37 17.86
N VAL A 154 -6.46 -12.89 16.62
CA VAL A 154 -7.59 -13.53 15.95
C VAL A 154 -8.05 -14.77 16.71
N GLN A 155 -7.12 -15.64 17.14
CA GLN A 155 -7.46 -16.86 17.87
C GLN A 155 -8.21 -16.55 19.17
N ARG A 156 -7.72 -15.57 19.95
CA ARG A 156 -8.38 -15.17 21.20
C ARG A 156 -9.81 -14.67 20.97
N MET A 157 -10.04 -13.93 19.89
CA MET A 157 -11.38 -13.45 19.54
C MET A 157 -12.29 -14.60 19.08
N ALA A 158 -11.76 -15.54 18.32
CA ALA A 158 -12.50 -16.74 17.93
C ALA A 158 -12.90 -17.57 19.16
N ASP A 159 -11.97 -17.78 20.10
CA ASP A 159 -12.24 -18.50 21.34
C ASP A 159 -13.32 -17.80 22.19
N GLN A 160 -13.27 -16.46 22.29
CA GLN A 160 -14.27 -15.66 22.97
C GLN A 160 -15.67 -15.82 22.34
N LEU A 161 -15.76 -15.75 21.01
CA LEU A 161 -17.02 -15.94 20.28
C LEU A 161 -17.59 -17.35 20.47
N ILE A 162 -16.73 -18.38 20.49
CA ILE A 162 -17.17 -19.75 20.74
C ILE A 162 -17.76 -19.90 22.14
N ALA A 163 -17.09 -19.35 23.17
CA ALA A 163 -17.58 -19.39 24.54
C ALA A 163 -18.94 -18.67 24.66
N GLU A 164 -19.09 -17.49 24.06
CA GLU A 164 -20.34 -16.73 24.07
C GLU A 164 -21.52 -17.47 23.42
N ILE A 165 -21.27 -18.27 22.37
CA ILE A 165 -22.30 -19.02 21.66
C ILE A 165 -22.64 -20.34 22.37
N CYS A 166 -21.64 -21.04 22.91
CA CYS A 166 -21.85 -22.37 23.50
C CYS A 166 -22.37 -22.35 24.95
N GLU A 167 -22.25 -21.22 25.66
CA GLU A 167 -22.73 -21.06 27.04
C GLU A 167 -24.16 -20.49 27.15
N GLN A 168 -24.86 -20.29 26.02
CA GLN A 168 -26.27 -19.90 25.92
C GLN A 168 -27.19 -21.11 25.72
#